data_AF-A0A8T5EHJ4-F1
#
_entry.id   AF-A0A8T5EHJ4-F1
#
_cell.length_a   1.000
_cell.length_b   1.000
_cell.length_c   1.000
_cell.angle_alpha   90.00
_cell.angle_beta   90.00
_cell.angle_gamma   90.00
#
_symmetry.space_group_name_H-M   'P 1'
#
loop_
_entity.id
_entity.type
_entity.pdbx_description
1 polymer ?
#
loop_
_entity_poly.entity_id
_entity_poly.type
_entity_poly.pdbx_seq_one_letter_code
_entity_poly.pdbx_strand_id
1 'polypeptide(L)'
;MNERDTVASIGIGAMIVFIALVLVAAVASAVIIQTGEKLQQNAQQTGSDTQQEIGGKISIIAVWVGDQTGGAEQITVVFETSAGSDVIPESTVLWNVVCDDGAATPVALYDEGDFGAATLLDAATAPTDDLFDQGAVYMIDLTVVNCMPATVGVEVMFLIMVEGGGTTYETLMFTSITEGDAIV
;
A
#
# COMPACT_ATOMS: atom_id res chain seq x y z
N MET A 1 52.55 -23.79 -58.50
CA MET A 1 52.22 -24.36 -57.18
C MET A 1 51.58 -23.34 -56.23
N ASN A 2 51.85 -22.03 -56.35
CA ASN A 2 51.41 -21.02 -55.36
C ASN A 2 49.90 -20.65 -55.36
N GLU A 3 49.18 -20.76 -56.47
CA GLU A 3 47.76 -20.32 -56.50
C GLU A 3 46.84 -21.19 -55.64
N ARG A 4 47.13 -22.50 -55.52
CA ARG A 4 46.32 -23.42 -54.70
C ARG A 4 46.51 -23.16 -53.20
N ASP A 5 47.73 -22.84 -52.78
CA ASP A 5 48.03 -22.47 -51.38
C ASP A 5 47.40 -21.13 -51.01
N THR A 6 47.33 -20.19 -51.97
CA THR A 6 46.69 -18.88 -51.75
C THR A 6 45.18 -19.04 -51.53
N VAL A 7 44.52 -19.90 -52.33
CA VAL A 7 43.08 -20.19 -52.18
C VAL A 7 42.80 -20.96 -50.88
N ALA A 8 43.67 -21.90 -50.50
CA ALA A 8 43.55 -22.61 -49.23
C ALA A 8 43.68 -21.68 -48.02
N SER A 9 44.64 -20.73 -48.05
CA SER A 9 44.83 -19.72 -47.00
C SER A 9 43.60 -18.80 -46.83
N ILE A 10 42.99 -18.37 -47.95
CA ILE A 10 41.77 -17.56 -47.93
C ILE A 10 40.60 -18.34 -47.30
N GLY A 11 40.47 -19.63 -47.61
CA GLY A 11 39.43 -20.49 -47.04
C GLY A 11 39.53 -20.64 -45.53
N ILE A 12 40.75 -20.79 -45.01
CA ILE A 12 40.99 -20.84 -43.55
C ILE A 12 40.66 -19.49 -42.91
N GLY A 13 41.05 -18.37 -43.53
CA GLY A 13 40.70 -17.03 -43.06
C GLY A 13 39.18 -16.80 -42.99
N ALA A 14 38.45 -17.22 -44.02
CA ALA A 14 36.99 -17.12 -44.06
C ALA A 14 36.31 -17.95 -42.96
N MET A 15 36.82 -19.17 -42.70
CA MET A 15 36.29 -20.05 -41.67
C MET A 15 36.51 -19.49 -40.25
N ILE A 16 37.65 -18.84 -40.00
CA ILE A 16 37.94 -18.17 -38.72
C ILE A 16 36.97 -17.01 -38.48
N VAL A 17 36.74 -16.16 -39.48
CA VAL A 17 35.80 -15.03 -39.38
C VAL A 17 34.37 -15.54 -39.17
N PHE A 18 33.99 -16.62 -39.85
CA PHE A 18 32.67 -17.23 -39.66
C PHE A 18 32.45 -17.67 -38.21
N ILE A 19 33.41 -18.38 -37.62
CA ILE A 19 33.33 -18.82 -36.21
C ILE A 19 33.28 -17.61 -35.28
N ALA A 20 34.12 -16.59 -35.51
CA ALA A 20 34.12 -15.38 -34.70
C ALA A 20 32.75 -14.67 -34.73
N LEU A 21 32.12 -14.55 -35.90
CA LEU A 21 30.80 -13.94 -36.04
C LEU A 21 29.71 -14.75 -35.31
N VAL A 22 29.77 -16.08 -35.37
CA VAL A 22 28.83 -16.94 -34.65
C VAL A 22 28.97 -16.76 -33.13
N LEU A 23 30.19 -16.65 -32.62
CA LEU A 23 30.42 -16.43 -31.19
C LEU A 23 29.92 -15.04 -30.73
N VAL A 24 30.16 -14.00 -31.52
CA VAL A 24 29.63 -12.66 -31.22
C VAL A 24 28.10 -12.65 -31.25
N ALA A 25 27.48 -13.31 -32.23
CA ALA A 25 26.03 -13.45 -32.32
C ALA A 25 25.44 -14.21 -31.12
N ALA A 26 26.13 -15.24 -30.63
CA ALA A 26 25.72 -16.00 -29.44
C ALA A 26 25.73 -15.12 -28.17
N VAL A 27 26.80 -14.36 -27.94
CA VAL A 27 26.88 -13.43 -26.80
C VAL A 27 25.83 -12.33 -26.89
N ALA A 28 25.63 -11.74 -28.07
CA ALA A 28 24.61 -10.73 -28.28
C ALA A 28 23.20 -11.27 -28.01
N SER A 29 22.90 -12.49 -28.46
CA SER A 29 21.61 -13.15 -28.22
C SER A 29 21.37 -13.40 -26.73
N ALA A 30 22.40 -13.85 -25.99
CA ALA A 30 22.30 -14.06 -24.56
C ALA A 30 21.96 -12.76 -23.80
N VAL A 31 22.59 -11.64 -24.16
CA VAL A 31 22.31 -10.34 -23.54
C VAL A 31 20.91 -9.83 -23.89
N ILE A 32 20.46 -10.03 -25.14
CA ILE A 32 19.10 -9.67 -25.56
C ILE A 32 18.06 -10.46 -24.77
N ILE A 33 18.25 -11.77 -24.63
CA ILE A 33 17.35 -12.65 -23.87
C ILE A 33 17.33 -12.23 -22.40
N GLN A 34 18.49 -12.06 -21.78
CA GLN A 34 18.59 -11.67 -20.37
C GLN A 34 17.90 -10.32 -20.10
N THR A 35 18.07 -9.35 -21.01
CA THR A 35 17.41 -8.06 -20.88
C THR A 35 15.90 -8.21 -21.05
N GLY A 36 15.46 -8.99 -22.03
CA GLY A 36 14.04 -9.30 -22.25
C GLY A 36 13.40 -10.00 -21.06
N GLU A 37 14.07 -10.96 -20.43
CA GLU A 37 13.59 -11.65 -19.23
C GLU A 37 13.52 -10.71 -18.04
N LYS A 38 14.54 -9.89 -17.81
CA LYS A 38 14.53 -8.89 -16.73
C LYS A 38 13.41 -7.87 -16.92
N LEU A 39 13.19 -7.39 -18.14
CA LEU A 39 12.09 -6.47 -18.44
C LEU A 39 10.73 -7.14 -18.19
N GLN A 40 10.57 -8.41 -18.57
CA GLN A 40 9.34 -9.16 -18.30
C GLN A 40 9.10 -9.42 -16.81
N GLN A 41 10.15 -9.73 -16.04
CA GLN A 41 10.05 -9.90 -14.59
C GLN A 41 9.69 -8.57 -13.91
N ASN A 42 10.37 -7.48 -14.28
CA ASN A 42 10.05 -6.15 -13.77
C ASN A 42 8.62 -5.74 -14.13
N ALA A 43 8.16 -6.01 -15.36
CA ALA A 43 6.80 -5.71 -15.78
C ALA A 43 5.75 -6.50 -14.98
N GLN A 44 6.03 -7.78 -14.70
CA GLN A 44 5.17 -8.61 -13.85
C GLN A 44 5.15 -8.11 -12.40
N GLN A 45 6.31 -7.78 -11.84
CA GLN A 45 6.41 -7.23 -10.48
C GLN A 45 5.64 -5.92 -10.37
N THR A 46 5.90 -4.94 -11.25
CA THR A 46 5.17 -3.67 -11.27
C THR A 46 3.68 -3.87 -11.49
N GLY A 47 3.28 -4.85 -12.31
CA GLY A 47 1.88 -5.22 -12.48
C GLY A 47 1.25 -5.77 -11.20
N SER A 48 1.97 -6.62 -10.46
CA SER A 48 1.54 -7.13 -9.16
C SER A 48 1.45 -6.02 -8.12
N ASP A 49 2.46 -5.15 -8.05
CA ASP A 49 2.49 -4.02 -7.10
C ASP A 49 1.35 -3.05 -7.39
N THR A 50 1.09 -2.73 -8.66
CA THR A 50 -0.02 -1.84 -9.05
C THR A 50 -1.38 -2.47 -8.75
N GLN A 51 -1.52 -3.79 -8.92
CA GLN A 51 -2.74 -4.50 -8.55
C GLN A 51 -2.97 -4.48 -7.04
N GLN A 52 -1.93 -4.67 -6.24
CA GLN A 52 -1.99 -4.59 -4.78
C GLN A 52 -2.27 -3.16 -4.31
N GLU A 53 -1.65 -2.15 -4.90
CA GLU A 53 -1.89 -0.73 -4.58
C GLU A 53 -3.35 -0.32 -4.86
N ILE A 54 -3.90 -0.72 -6.01
CA ILE A 54 -5.27 -0.37 -6.41
C ILE A 54 -6.31 -1.23 -5.69
N GLY A 55 -6.00 -2.51 -5.47
CA GLY A 55 -6.89 -3.51 -4.90
C GLY A 55 -6.86 -3.57 -3.38
N GLY A 56 -5.73 -3.26 -2.75
CA GLY A 56 -5.45 -3.29 -1.31
C GLY A 56 -5.73 -1.98 -0.60
N LYS A 57 -6.76 -1.24 -1.04
CA LYS A 57 -7.26 -0.06 -0.34
C LYS A 57 -8.32 -0.45 0.69
N ILE A 58 -8.38 0.31 1.77
CA ILE A 58 -9.45 0.22 2.77
C ILE A 58 -10.40 1.38 2.55
N SER A 59 -11.70 1.09 2.43
CA SER A 59 -12.73 2.11 2.30
C SER A 59 -13.39 2.36 3.66
N ILE A 60 -13.54 3.62 4.02
CA ILE A 60 -14.27 4.00 5.23
C ILE A 60 -15.75 4.07 4.87
N ILE A 61 -16.61 3.44 5.69
CA ILE A 61 -18.06 3.43 5.51
C ILE A 61 -18.70 4.49 6.39
N ALA A 62 -18.28 4.55 7.65
CA ALA A 62 -18.82 5.49 8.61
C ALA A 62 -17.90 5.67 9.80
N VAL A 63 -18.01 6.84 10.42
CA VAL A 63 -17.24 7.24 11.59
C VAL A 63 -18.18 7.82 12.63
N TRP A 64 -18.00 7.41 13.89
CA TRP A 64 -18.81 7.89 15.02
C TRP A 64 -17.90 8.30 16.18
N VAL A 65 -18.40 9.21 17.02
CA VAL A 65 -17.77 9.52 18.29
C VAL A 65 -17.90 8.28 19.21
N GLY A 66 -16.78 7.69 19.58
CA GLY A 66 -16.71 6.56 20.52
C GLY A 66 -16.77 7.03 21.98
N ASP A 67 -16.41 6.15 22.90
CA ASP A 67 -16.41 6.45 24.34
C ASP A 67 -15.56 7.70 24.64
N GLN A 68 -16.10 8.59 25.47
CA GLN A 68 -15.46 9.82 25.95
C GLN A 68 -15.20 9.78 27.47
N THR A 69 -15.36 8.60 28.09
CA THR A 69 -15.30 8.43 29.53
C THR A 69 -13.86 8.16 29.98
N GLY A 70 -13.33 8.99 30.88
CA GLY A 70 -12.10 8.68 31.61
C GLY A 70 -10.78 9.11 30.97
N GLY A 71 -10.81 10.02 29.98
CA GLY A 71 -9.60 10.56 29.33
C GLY A 71 -9.04 9.66 28.22
N ALA A 72 -9.90 8.81 27.65
CA ALA A 72 -9.65 8.07 26.42
C ALA A 72 -10.68 8.53 25.40
N GLU A 73 -10.42 9.69 24.78
CA GLU A 73 -11.21 10.21 23.69
C GLU A 73 -11.12 9.24 22.51
N GLN A 74 -12.21 8.55 22.18
CA GLN A 74 -12.21 7.54 21.13
C GLN A 74 -13.08 7.92 19.92
N ILE A 75 -12.66 7.48 18.74
CA ILE A 75 -13.41 7.55 17.50
C ILE A 75 -13.57 6.14 16.97
N THR A 76 -14.81 5.72 16.77
CA THR A 76 -15.11 4.41 16.20
C THR A 76 -15.22 4.54 14.69
N VAL A 77 -14.40 3.78 13.96
CA VAL A 77 -14.36 3.76 12.50
C VAL A 77 -14.86 2.41 12.00
N VAL A 78 -15.84 2.44 11.11
CA VAL A 78 -16.29 1.25 10.36
C VAL A 78 -15.70 1.32 8.95
N PHE A 79 -14.94 0.30 8.60
CA PHE A 79 -14.24 0.23 7.32
C PHE A 79 -14.44 -1.13 6.66
N GLU A 80 -14.29 -1.16 5.34
CA GLU A 80 -14.36 -2.34 4.51
C GLU A 80 -13.05 -2.52 3.77
N THR A 81 -12.51 -3.74 3.79
CA THR A 81 -11.41 -4.11 2.92
C THR A 81 -11.93 -4.30 1.50
N SER A 82 -11.21 -3.77 0.51
CA SER A 82 -11.60 -3.97 -0.88
C SER A 82 -11.60 -5.45 -1.26
N ALA A 83 -12.66 -5.92 -1.93
CA ALA A 83 -12.81 -7.33 -2.33
C ALA A 83 -11.74 -7.85 -3.32
N GLY A 84 -10.89 -6.96 -3.84
CA GLY A 84 -9.73 -7.29 -4.67
C GLY A 84 -8.38 -7.21 -3.95
N SER A 85 -8.38 -7.00 -2.62
CA SER A 85 -7.15 -7.05 -1.82
C SER A 85 -6.72 -8.50 -1.61
N ASP A 86 -5.45 -8.70 -1.32
CA ASP A 86 -5.01 -9.92 -0.63
C ASP A 86 -5.38 -9.81 0.86
N VAL A 87 -5.11 -10.87 1.63
CA VAL A 87 -5.24 -10.84 3.08
C VAL A 87 -4.20 -9.87 3.66
N ILE A 88 -4.65 -8.90 4.45
CA ILE A 88 -3.80 -7.83 5.00
C ILE A 88 -3.62 -8.06 6.51
N PRO A 89 -2.39 -8.19 7.02
CA PRO A 89 -2.17 -8.27 8.47
C PRO A 89 -2.45 -6.93 9.15
N GLU A 90 -3.10 -6.95 10.31
CA GLU A 90 -3.57 -5.74 11.01
C GLU A 90 -2.43 -4.79 11.38
N SER A 91 -1.25 -5.33 11.70
CA SER A 91 -0.06 -4.56 12.04
C SER A 91 0.53 -3.73 10.89
N THR A 92 0.14 -4.04 9.65
CA THR A 92 0.61 -3.32 8.45
C THR A 92 -0.32 -2.21 8.02
N VAL A 93 -1.48 -2.11 8.67
CA VAL A 93 -2.40 -1.00 8.48
C VAL A 93 -2.12 0.02 9.57
N LEU A 94 -1.69 1.20 9.15
CA LEU A 94 -1.43 2.32 10.01
C LEU A 94 -2.48 3.39 9.78
N TRP A 95 -2.87 4.05 10.85
CA TRP A 95 -3.70 5.23 10.79
C TRP A 95 -2.98 6.43 11.39
N ASN A 96 -3.30 7.60 10.86
CA ASN A 96 -2.89 8.86 11.43
C ASN A 96 -4.02 9.89 11.30
N VAL A 97 -4.33 10.54 12.41
CA VAL A 97 -5.21 11.70 12.45
C VAL A 97 -4.33 12.93 12.57
N VAL A 98 -4.54 13.90 11.68
CA VAL A 98 -3.85 15.19 11.69
C VAL A 98 -4.87 16.26 11.97
N CYS A 99 -4.59 17.05 13.00
CA CYS A 99 -5.44 18.12 13.47
C CYS A 99 -4.60 19.36 13.79
N ASP A 100 -5.30 20.46 14.07
CA ASP A 100 -4.69 21.71 14.50
C ASP A 100 -5.14 22.02 15.93
N ASP A 101 -4.25 22.61 16.72
CA ASP A 101 -4.48 23.13 18.08
C ASP A 101 -5.67 24.13 18.10
N GLY A 102 -5.96 24.80 16.98
CA GLY A 102 -6.96 25.86 16.92
C GLY A 102 -6.45 27.18 17.55
N ALA A 103 -5.19 27.23 17.97
CA ALA A 103 -4.48 28.45 18.34
C ALA A 103 -4.33 29.44 17.18
N ALA A 104 -4.12 30.72 17.54
CA ALA A 104 -3.83 31.80 16.58
C ALA A 104 -2.56 31.57 15.74
N THR A 105 -1.66 30.70 16.20
CA THR A 105 -0.54 30.14 15.43
C THR A 105 -0.71 28.63 15.39
N PRO A 106 -1.26 28.08 14.31
CA PRO A 106 -1.64 26.68 14.26
C PRO A 106 -0.41 25.78 14.32
N VAL A 107 -0.44 24.78 15.19
CA VAL A 107 0.57 23.72 15.29
C VAL A 107 -0.12 22.42 14.91
N ALA A 108 0.44 21.71 13.93
CA ALA A 108 -0.07 20.42 13.53
C ALA A 108 0.15 19.41 14.67
N LEU A 109 -0.96 18.93 15.23
CA LEU A 109 -1.00 17.81 16.16
C LEU A 109 -1.32 16.54 15.37
N TYR A 110 -0.83 15.41 15.87
CA TYR A 110 -1.02 14.12 15.24
C TYR A 110 -1.24 13.05 16.30
N ASP A 111 -2.18 12.16 16.02
CA ASP A 111 -2.37 10.88 16.72
C ASP A 111 -2.16 9.76 15.70
N GLU A 112 -1.46 8.71 16.09
CA GLU A 112 -1.08 7.59 15.23
C GLU A 112 -1.27 6.26 15.95
N GLY A 113 -1.52 5.20 15.17
CA GLY A 113 -1.61 3.85 15.67
C GLY A 113 -1.74 2.82 14.55
N ASP A 114 -1.91 1.57 14.96
CA ASP A 114 -2.19 0.44 14.06
C ASP A 114 -3.65 -0.03 14.21
N PHE A 115 -4.04 -1.00 13.38
CA PHE A 115 -5.35 -1.61 13.44
C PHE A 115 -5.42 -2.91 14.26
N GLY A 116 -4.43 -3.20 15.13
CA GLY A 116 -4.38 -4.45 15.91
C GLY A 116 -5.48 -4.61 16.97
N ALA A 117 -6.31 -3.59 17.18
CA ALA A 117 -7.50 -3.62 18.03
C ALA A 117 -8.81 -3.71 17.24
N ALA A 118 -8.74 -3.95 15.92
CA ALA A 118 -9.91 -4.07 15.08
C ALA A 118 -10.73 -5.32 15.45
N THR A 119 -12.04 -5.23 15.26
CA THR A 119 -13.00 -6.30 15.50
C THR A 119 -13.89 -6.48 14.28
N LEU A 120 -14.42 -7.69 14.09
CA LEU A 120 -15.39 -7.95 13.02
C LEU A 120 -16.73 -7.27 13.37
N LEU A 121 -17.39 -6.65 12.40
CA LEU A 121 -18.67 -5.98 12.67
C LEU A 121 -19.77 -6.96 13.16
N ASP A 122 -19.72 -8.22 12.72
CA ASP A 122 -20.68 -9.29 13.10
C ASP A 122 -20.25 -10.06 14.36
N ALA A 123 -19.01 -9.89 14.82
CA ALA A 123 -18.50 -10.60 15.99
C ALA A 123 -17.68 -9.63 16.84
N ALA A 124 -18.17 -9.33 18.05
CA ALA A 124 -17.49 -8.50 19.06
C ALA A 124 -16.19 -9.13 19.63
N THR A 125 -15.42 -9.80 18.78
CA THR A 125 -14.17 -10.46 19.06
C THR A 125 -13.19 -10.02 17.98
N ALA A 126 -11.98 -9.66 18.39
CA ALA A 126 -10.86 -9.45 17.48
C ALA A 126 -10.68 -10.71 16.60
N PRO A 127 -10.30 -10.56 15.31
CA PRO A 127 -10.03 -11.70 14.47
C PRO A 127 -8.96 -12.57 15.12
N THR A 128 -9.16 -13.90 15.10
CA THR A 128 -8.31 -14.85 15.82
C THR A 128 -6.90 -14.99 15.25
N ASP A 129 -6.66 -14.43 14.06
CA ASP A 129 -5.44 -14.60 13.30
C ASP A 129 -4.74 -13.27 12.97
N ASP A 130 -5.16 -12.13 13.55
CA ASP A 130 -4.60 -10.78 13.31
C ASP A 130 -4.50 -10.41 11.81
N LEU A 131 -5.48 -10.87 11.03
CA LEU A 131 -5.56 -10.75 9.57
C LEU A 131 -6.93 -10.20 9.16
N PHE A 132 -6.91 -9.25 8.22
CA PHE A 132 -8.09 -8.79 7.51
C PHE A 132 -8.36 -9.63 6.27
N ASP A 133 -9.53 -10.24 6.25
CA ASP A 133 -10.07 -10.93 5.09
C ASP A 133 -10.53 -9.93 4.02
N GLN A 134 -10.49 -10.36 2.77
CA GLN A 134 -10.92 -9.61 1.60
C GLN A 134 -12.44 -9.41 1.54
N GLY A 135 -12.90 -8.16 1.40
CA GLY A 135 -14.33 -7.83 1.26
C GLY A 135 -15.12 -7.90 2.57
N ALA A 136 -14.44 -7.96 3.71
CA ALA A 136 -15.07 -8.00 5.02
C ALA A 136 -15.13 -6.60 5.64
N VAL A 137 -16.12 -6.42 6.52
CA VAL A 137 -16.34 -5.16 7.23
C VAL A 137 -15.87 -5.30 8.67
N TYR A 138 -15.03 -4.38 9.08
CA TYR A 138 -14.41 -4.32 10.40
C TYR A 138 -14.75 -3.00 11.07
N MET A 139 -14.65 -3.01 12.39
CA MET A 139 -14.82 -1.84 13.25
C MET A 139 -13.61 -1.74 14.16
N ILE A 140 -13.10 -0.53 14.34
CA ILE A 140 -12.03 -0.24 15.29
C ILE A 140 -12.36 1.00 16.10
N ASP A 141 -12.00 0.98 17.38
CA ASP A 141 -12.02 2.14 18.26
C ASP A 141 -10.63 2.76 18.32
N LEU A 142 -10.47 3.93 17.71
CA LEU A 142 -9.22 4.69 17.66
C LEU A 142 -9.16 5.62 18.85
N THR A 143 -8.07 5.57 19.62
CA THR A 143 -7.86 6.50 20.73
C THR A 143 -7.15 7.77 20.23
N VAL A 144 -7.82 8.92 20.29
CA VAL A 144 -7.36 10.21 19.76
C VAL A 144 -7.24 11.26 20.87
N VAL A 145 -6.12 11.26 21.57
CA VAL A 145 -5.92 12.13 22.75
C VAL A 145 -5.65 13.58 22.36
N ASN A 146 -4.93 13.81 21.26
CA ASN A 146 -4.50 15.15 20.86
C ASN A 146 -5.42 15.77 19.79
N CYS A 147 -6.11 14.93 19.03
CA CYS A 147 -6.93 15.33 17.89
C CYS A 147 -8.44 15.31 18.10
N MET A 148 -8.90 15.13 19.34
CA MET A 148 -10.30 15.34 19.69
C MET A 148 -10.60 16.85 19.82
N PRO A 149 -11.46 17.44 18.98
CA PRO A 149 -11.75 18.87 19.07
C PRO A 149 -12.66 19.17 20.27
N ALA A 150 -12.28 20.19 21.05
CA ALA A 150 -13.09 20.69 22.17
C ALA A 150 -14.35 21.45 21.72
N THR A 151 -14.45 21.79 20.42
CA THR A 151 -15.56 22.52 19.83
C THR A 151 -16.05 21.84 18.56
N VAL A 152 -17.36 21.85 18.37
CA VAL A 152 -18.04 21.37 17.17
C VAL A 152 -17.70 22.25 15.96
N GLY A 153 -17.62 21.66 14.77
CA GLY A 153 -17.39 22.36 13.50
C GLY A 153 -15.93 22.51 13.08
N VAL A 154 -15.03 21.73 13.71
CA VAL A 154 -13.63 21.62 13.30
C VAL A 154 -13.48 20.44 12.33
N GLU A 155 -12.69 20.66 11.27
CA GLU A 155 -12.31 19.63 10.30
C GLU A 155 -10.96 19.03 10.73
N VAL A 156 -10.89 17.70 10.83
CA VAL A 156 -9.63 16.98 11.02
C VAL A 156 -9.39 16.04 9.84
N MET A 157 -8.13 15.79 9.52
CA MET A 157 -7.77 14.89 8.43
C MET A 157 -7.44 13.52 9.00
N PHE A 158 -8.15 12.50 8.55
CA PHE A 158 -7.87 11.11 8.85
C PHE A 158 -7.23 10.44 7.65
N LEU A 159 -6.14 9.72 7.86
CA LEU A 159 -5.41 8.99 6.84
C LEU A 159 -5.20 7.55 7.31
N ILE A 160 -5.48 6.61 6.41
CA ILE A 160 -5.20 5.19 6.55
C ILE A 160 -4.20 4.80 5.47
N MET A 161 -3.17 4.05 5.86
CA MET A 161 -2.13 3.55 4.98
C MET A 161 -1.97 2.05 5.18
N VAL A 162 -2.06 1.29 4.09
CA VAL A 162 -1.79 -0.15 4.08
C VAL A 162 -0.41 -0.37 3.47
N GLU A 163 0.47 -1.12 4.14
CA GLU A 163 1.78 -1.46 3.58
C GLU A 163 1.64 -2.31 2.30
N GLY A 164 2.14 -1.80 1.17
CA GLY A 164 1.99 -2.45 -0.14
C GLY A 164 0.57 -2.37 -0.74
N GLY A 165 -0.35 -1.71 -0.04
CA GLY A 165 -1.69 -1.40 -0.48
C GLY A 165 -1.89 0.10 -0.68
N GLY A 166 -3.15 0.48 -0.86
CA GLY A 166 -3.53 1.86 -1.11
C GLY A 166 -3.52 2.73 0.15
N THR A 167 -3.53 4.04 -0.07
CA THR A 167 -3.80 5.05 0.97
C THR A 167 -5.21 5.60 0.79
N THR A 168 -5.92 5.77 1.91
CA THR A 168 -7.25 6.39 1.95
C THR A 168 -7.19 7.57 2.89
N TYR A 169 -7.65 8.72 2.44
CA TYR A 169 -7.79 9.90 3.29
C TYR A 169 -9.27 10.30 3.36
N GLU A 170 -9.68 10.77 4.52
CA GLU A 170 -11.00 11.31 4.79
C GLU A 170 -10.88 12.57 5.64
N THR A 171 -11.75 13.55 5.41
CA THR A 171 -11.84 14.73 6.25
C THR A 171 -13.05 14.54 7.15
N LEU A 172 -12.82 14.50 8.45
CA LEU A 172 -13.85 14.29 9.45
C LEU A 172 -14.28 15.64 9.99
N MET A 173 -15.58 15.95 9.88
CA MET A 173 -16.19 17.13 10.49
C MET A 173 -17.02 16.71 11.70
N PHE A 174 -16.60 17.15 12.89
CA PHE A 174 -17.34 16.88 14.11
C PHE A 174 -18.59 17.77 14.17
N THR A 175 -19.77 17.16 14.01
CA THR A 175 -21.08 17.83 14.17
C THR A 175 -21.57 17.82 15.62
N SER A 176 -20.98 16.97 16.46
CA SER A 176 -21.18 16.87 17.90
C SER A 176 -19.97 16.18 18.53
N ILE A 177 -19.79 16.37 19.83
CA ILE A 177 -18.74 15.73 20.66
C ILE A 177 -19.35 14.70 21.63
N THR A 178 -20.62 14.36 21.44
CA THR A 178 -21.33 13.38 22.27
C THR A 178 -21.11 11.98 21.72
N GLU A 179 -20.88 11.01 22.61
CA GLU A 179 -20.78 9.59 22.26
C GLU A 179 -21.99 9.13 21.42
N GLY A 180 -21.71 8.42 20.33
CA GLY A 180 -22.71 7.87 19.42
C GLY A 180 -23.20 8.82 18.33
N ASP A 181 -22.76 10.09 18.31
CA ASP A 181 -23.06 10.98 17.19
C ASP A 181 -22.15 10.69 15.99
N ALA A 182 -22.74 10.77 14.79
CA ALA A 182 -22.03 10.54 13.54
C ALA A 182 -21.12 11.71 13.18
N ILE A 183 -19.91 11.37 12.73
CA ILE A 183 -18.93 12.30 12.17
C ILE A 183 -19.02 12.13 10.65
N VAL A 184 -19.14 13.24 9.92
CA VAL A 184 -19.32 13.26 8.44
C VAL A 184 -18.21 14.05 7.78
#